data_AF-A0A8J3SKQ2-F1
#
_entry.id   AF-A0A8J3SKQ2-F1
#
_cell.length_a   1.000
_cell.length_b   1.000
_cell.length_c   1.000
_cell.angle_alpha   90.00
_cell.angle_beta   90.00
_cell.angle_gamma   90.00
#
_symmetry.space_group_name_H-M   'P 1'
#
loop_
_entity.id
_entity.type
_entity.pdbx_description
1 polymer ?
#
loop_
_entity_poly.entity_id
_entity_poly.type
_entity_poly.pdbx_seq_one_letter_code
_entity_poly.pdbx_strand_id
1 'polypeptide(L)'
;MPGRQPRRPPLLLYLRIAGYGFRRHSAYRAAALAGAFTNTVFGILRAYVLIALWQARPGLAGYDVADAVTFCFLSQAFIGPMQLFGGGMQLSERVRSGDIAVDLLRPASLQVWTLADDLGRAGYLMLLRSLPPTVVGAVLFGLVMPDDPATWAAFTVSFLLAVVVSFGWRYLIALSSCWILDERGMQSLSVVMMMSSAA
;
A
#
# COMPACT_ATOMS: atom_id res chain seq x y z
N MET A 1 -5.36 46.31 -7.67
CA MET A 1 -6.24 45.19 -7.24
C MET A 1 -5.51 44.41 -6.15
N PRO A 2 -6.03 44.32 -4.90
CA PRO A 2 -5.35 43.56 -3.86
C PRO A 2 -5.41 42.07 -4.23
N GLY A 3 -4.26 41.44 -4.41
CA GLY A 3 -4.15 40.01 -4.68
C GLY A 3 -4.79 39.23 -3.54
N ARG A 4 -5.88 38.51 -3.84
CA ARG A 4 -6.48 37.56 -2.89
C ARG A 4 -5.38 36.56 -2.52
N GLN A 5 -4.91 36.61 -1.28
CA GLN A 5 -3.99 35.61 -0.76
C GLN A 5 -4.62 34.22 -0.95
N PRO A 6 -3.90 33.25 -1.53
CA PRO A 6 -4.42 31.90 -1.69
C PRO A 6 -4.68 31.32 -0.29
N ARG A 7 -5.95 31.23 0.09
CA ARG A 7 -6.36 30.57 1.32
C ARG A 7 -5.92 29.12 1.22
N ARG A 8 -5.02 28.69 2.10
CA ARG A 8 -4.66 27.27 2.21
C ARG A 8 -5.94 26.47 2.39
N PRO A 9 -6.17 25.42 1.58
CA PRO A 9 -7.37 24.61 1.73
C PRO A 9 -7.43 24.03 3.15
N PRO A 10 -8.64 23.98 3.75
CA PRO A 10 -8.79 23.46 5.11
C PRO A 10 -8.46 21.97 5.15
N LEU A 11 -7.92 21.50 6.28
CA LEU A 11 -7.57 20.09 6.50
C LEU A 11 -8.77 19.15 6.25
N LEU A 12 -9.98 19.63 6.52
CA LEU A 12 -11.26 18.99 6.21
C LEU A 12 -11.43 18.64 4.72
N LEU A 13 -10.87 19.42 3.80
CA LEU A 13 -10.90 19.11 2.37
C LEU A 13 -10.19 17.78 2.10
N TYR A 14 -8.96 17.62 2.61
CA TYR A 14 -8.16 16.43 2.40
C TYR A 14 -8.77 15.19 3.06
N LEU A 15 -9.36 15.34 4.26
CA LEU A 15 -10.10 14.25 4.89
C LEU A 15 -11.31 13.81 4.06
N ARG A 16 -12.04 14.75 3.43
CA ARG A 16 -13.15 14.43 2.52
C ARG A 16 -12.67 13.74 1.25
N ILE A 17 -11.50 14.11 0.73
CA ILE A 17 -10.89 13.45 -0.43
C ILE A 17 -10.49 12.02 -0.08
N ALA A 18 -9.90 11.79 1.09
CA ALA A 18 -9.61 10.43 1.55
C ALA A 18 -10.89 9.59 1.69
N GLY A 19 -11.95 10.16 2.26
CA GLY A 19 -13.27 9.51 2.30
C GLY A 19 -13.84 9.22 0.90
N TYR A 20 -13.62 10.11 -0.08
CA TYR A 20 -14.00 9.89 -1.46
C TYR A 20 -13.20 8.75 -2.11
N GLY A 21 -11.88 8.73 -1.95
CA GLY A 21 -11.01 7.66 -2.45
C GLY A 21 -11.40 6.30 -1.91
N PHE A 22 -11.76 6.23 -0.62
CA PHE A 22 -12.31 5.02 0.01
C PHE A 22 -13.62 4.57 -0.65
N ARG A 23 -14.59 5.47 -0.80
CA ARG A 23 -15.89 5.14 -1.44
C ARG A 23 -15.75 4.75 -2.90
N ARG A 24 -14.81 5.36 -3.63
CA ARG A 24 -14.53 5.00 -5.01
C ARG A 24 -14.05 3.55 -5.12
N HIS A 25 -13.15 3.13 -4.22
CA HIS A 25 -12.64 1.77 -4.23
C HIS A 25 -13.65 0.75 -3.69
N SER A 26 -14.59 1.18 -2.83
CA SER A 26 -15.66 0.31 -2.34
C SER A 26 -16.66 -0.13 -3.41
N ALA A 27 -16.66 0.47 -4.60
CA ALA A 27 -17.41 -0.04 -5.75
C ALA A 27 -16.83 -1.37 -6.28
N TYR A 28 -15.53 -1.62 -6.10
CA TYR A 28 -14.81 -2.76 -6.68
C TYR A 28 -14.55 -3.88 -5.64
N ARG A 29 -15.59 -4.27 -4.89
CA ARG A 29 -15.48 -5.25 -3.79
C ARG A 29 -15.01 -6.62 -4.26
N ALA A 30 -15.51 -7.09 -5.39
CA ALA A 30 -15.14 -8.39 -5.95
C ALA A 30 -13.63 -8.47 -6.24
N ALA A 31 -13.03 -7.41 -6.81
CA ALA A 31 -11.60 -7.35 -7.06
C ALA A 31 -10.78 -7.35 -5.76
N ALA A 32 -11.24 -6.64 -4.72
CA ALA A 32 -10.59 -6.64 -3.41
C ALA A 32 -10.63 -8.04 -2.76
N LEU A 33 -11.77 -8.71 -2.81
CA LEU A 33 -11.96 -10.06 -2.25
C LEU A 33 -11.19 -11.13 -3.02
N ALA A 34 -11.19 -11.09 -4.35
CA ALA A 34 -10.37 -11.97 -5.18
C ALA A 34 -8.89 -11.80 -4.83
N GLY A 35 -8.45 -10.54 -4.64
CA GLY A 35 -7.13 -10.21 -4.15
C GLY A 35 -6.81 -10.78 -2.76
N ALA A 36 -7.77 -10.71 -1.85
CA ALA A 36 -7.62 -11.24 -0.50
C ALA A 36 -7.48 -12.77 -0.51
N PHE A 37 -8.28 -13.43 -1.35
CA PHE A 37 -8.22 -14.86 -1.59
C PHE A 37 -6.85 -15.27 -2.13
N THR A 38 -6.36 -14.61 -3.18
CA THR A 38 -5.02 -14.88 -3.73
C THR A 38 -3.93 -14.70 -2.67
N ASN A 39 -3.93 -13.58 -1.95
CA ASN A 39 -2.95 -13.32 -0.88
C ASN A 39 -2.99 -14.40 0.21
N THR A 40 -4.18 -14.93 0.51
CA THR A 40 -4.35 -16.01 1.51
C THR A 40 -3.74 -17.32 1.01
N VAL A 41 -4.04 -17.73 -0.23
CA VAL A 41 -3.49 -18.95 -0.83
C VAL A 41 -1.96 -18.88 -0.89
N PHE A 42 -1.40 -17.77 -1.37
CA PHE A 42 0.05 -17.59 -1.42
C PHE A 42 0.68 -17.49 -0.02
N GLY A 43 -0.03 -16.91 0.95
CA GLY A 43 0.38 -16.91 2.35
C GLY A 43 0.50 -18.31 2.93
N ILE A 44 -0.52 -19.15 2.73
CA ILE A 44 -0.52 -20.56 3.15
C ILE A 44 0.64 -21.32 2.49
N LEU A 45 0.81 -21.17 1.17
CA LEU A 45 1.89 -21.84 0.44
C LEU A 45 3.27 -21.45 0.98
N ARG A 46 3.52 -20.14 1.14
CA ARG A 46 4.79 -19.65 1.69
C ARG A 46 5.00 -20.08 3.14
N ALA A 47 3.94 -20.14 3.95
CA ALA A 47 4.04 -20.63 5.32
C ALA A 47 4.53 -22.09 5.38
N TYR A 48 3.98 -22.98 4.54
CA TYR A 48 4.46 -24.36 4.48
C TYR A 48 5.92 -24.48 4.02
N VAL A 49 6.33 -23.65 3.06
CA VAL A 49 7.74 -23.58 2.62
C VAL A 49 8.64 -23.14 3.79
N LEU A 50 8.24 -22.12 4.55
CA LEU A 50 8.99 -21.65 5.72
C LEU A 50 9.03 -22.71 6.82
N ILE A 51 7.93 -23.40 7.10
CA ILE A 51 7.88 -24.48 8.08
C ILE A 51 8.84 -25.61 7.68
N ALA A 52 8.82 -26.05 6.42
CA ALA A 52 9.73 -27.06 5.92
C ALA A 52 11.20 -26.62 6.03
N LEU A 53 11.49 -25.34 5.75
CA LEU A 53 12.83 -24.78 5.91
C LEU A 53 13.29 -24.79 7.36
N TRP A 54 12.44 -24.39 8.31
CA TRP A 54 12.77 -24.39 9.75
C TRP A 54 12.93 -25.81 10.30
N GLN A 55 12.20 -26.79 9.77
CA GLN A 55 12.41 -28.20 10.10
C GLN A 55 13.76 -28.71 9.60
N ALA A 56 14.21 -28.28 8.41
CA ALA A 56 15.52 -28.65 7.87
C ALA A 56 16.68 -27.90 8.56
N ARG A 57 16.45 -26.68 9.04
CA ARG A 57 17.43 -25.85 9.75
C ARG A 57 16.78 -25.11 10.93
N PRO A 58 16.79 -25.70 12.13
CA PRO A 58 16.26 -25.04 13.32
C PRO A 58 17.05 -23.79 13.71
N GLY A 59 16.38 -22.76 14.23
CA GLY A 59 17.01 -21.58 14.83
C GLY A 59 17.60 -20.57 13.83
N LEU A 60 17.11 -20.53 12.59
CA LEU A 60 17.56 -19.55 11.59
C LEU A 60 17.39 -18.12 12.11
N ALA A 61 18.50 -17.38 12.13
CA ALA A 61 18.57 -15.98 12.57
C ALA A 61 18.01 -15.72 13.99
N GLY A 62 17.91 -16.75 14.84
CA GLY A 62 17.38 -16.65 16.20
C GLY A 62 15.85 -16.53 16.29
N TYR A 63 15.13 -16.70 15.18
CA TYR A 63 13.67 -16.64 15.13
C TYR A 63 13.02 -18.02 15.21
N ASP A 64 11.84 -18.07 15.82
CA ASP A 64 11.00 -19.26 15.76
C ASP A 64 10.25 -19.33 14.42
N VAL A 65 9.76 -20.52 14.08
CA VAL A 65 8.94 -20.74 12.88
C VAL A 65 7.66 -19.90 12.93
N ALA A 66 7.08 -19.69 14.12
CA ALA A 66 5.89 -18.86 14.30
C ALA A 66 6.16 -17.40 13.93
N ASP A 67 7.34 -16.86 14.24
CA ASP A 67 7.74 -15.50 13.88
C ASP A 67 7.84 -15.36 12.35
N ALA A 68 8.49 -16.32 11.70
CA ALA A 68 8.67 -16.33 10.25
C ALA A 68 7.32 -16.41 9.51
N VAL A 69 6.40 -17.26 9.99
CA VAL A 69 5.05 -17.40 9.42
C VAL A 69 4.24 -16.11 9.66
N THR A 70 4.34 -15.50 10.84
CA THR A 70 3.72 -14.21 11.16
C THR A 70 4.18 -13.12 10.21
N PHE A 71 5.50 -12.98 10.05
CA PHE A 71 6.09 -12.03 9.12
C PHE A 71 5.62 -12.27 7.68
N CYS A 72 5.52 -13.54 7.25
CA CYS A 72 5.03 -13.91 5.93
C CYS A 72 3.59 -13.44 5.69
N PHE A 73 2.67 -13.72 6.61
CA PHE A 73 1.27 -13.32 6.48
C PHE A 73 1.08 -11.80 6.53
N LEU A 74 1.82 -11.09 7.39
CA LEU A 74 1.82 -9.63 7.42
C LEU A 74 2.33 -9.03 6.09
N SER A 75 3.42 -9.59 5.55
CA SER A 75 3.96 -9.18 4.26
C SER A 75 2.94 -9.37 3.13
N GLN A 76 2.21 -10.50 3.11
CA GLN A 76 1.12 -10.75 2.15
C GLN A 76 -0.03 -9.76 2.32
N ALA A 77 -0.40 -9.45 3.56
CA ALA A 77 -1.47 -8.52 3.87
C ALA A 77 -1.15 -7.10 3.34
N PHE A 78 0.11 -6.68 3.36
CA PHE A 78 0.51 -5.31 3.01
C PHE A 78 0.67 -5.03 1.52
N ILE A 79 0.71 -6.06 0.66
CA ILE A 79 0.83 -5.92 -0.80
C ILE A 79 -0.22 -4.95 -1.37
N GLY A 80 -1.48 -5.07 -0.92
CA GLY A 80 -2.60 -4.27 -1.43
C GLY A 80 -2.55 -2.79 -1.01
N PRO A 81 -2.57 -2.48 0.29
CA PRO A 81 -2.49 -1.09 0.77
C PRO A 81 -1.29 -0.33 0.20
N MET A 82 -0.12 -0.98 0.16
CA MET A 82 1.12 -0.38 -0.33
C MET A 82 1.29 -0.42 -1.86
N GLN A 83 0.40 -1.09 -2.61
CA GLN A 83 0.52 -1.26 -4.07
C GLN A 83 1.93 -1.69 -4.49
N LEU A 84 2.42 -2.77 -3.89
CA LEU A 84 3.82 -3.21 -4.07
C LEU A 84 4.16 -3.54 -5.54
N PHE A 85 3.15 -3.90 -6.33
CA PHE A 85 3.30 -4.17 -7.77
C PHE A 85 3.00 -2.96 -8.66
N GLY A 86 2.99 -1.76 -8.08
CA GLY A 86 2.69 -0.52 -8.77
C GLY A 86 1.19 -0.26 -8.97
N GLY A 87 0.88 0.81 -9.69
CA GLY A 87 -0.48 1.25 -9.96
C GLY A 87 -1.16 1.98 -8.79
N GLY A 88 -2.48 2.15 -8.91
CA GLY A 88 -3.32 2.85 -7.93
C GLY A 88 -3.26 4.38 -7.99
N MET A 89 -2.46 4.97 -8.89
CA MET A 89 -2.45 6.41 -9.16
C MET A 89 -2.80 6.70 -10.61
N GLN A 90 -3.70 7.65 -10.82
CA GLN A 90 -4.11 8.14 -12.15
C GLN A 90 -3.23 9.29 -12.65
N LEU A 91 -2.16 9.64 -11.92
CA LEU A 91 -1.35 10.80 -12.25
C LEU A 91 -0.71 10.68 -13.62
N SER A 92 -0.11 9.53 -13.95
CA SER A 92 0.51 9.29 -15.25
C SER A 92 -0.49 9.38 -16.41
N GLU A 93 -1.70 8.83 -16.24
CA GLU A 93 -2.77 8.91 -17.24
C GLU A 93 -3.25 10.35 -17.44
N ARG A 94 -3.33 11.14 -16.36
CA ARG A 94 -3.69 12.57 -16.39
C ARG A 94 -2.63 13.44 -17.04
N VAL A 95 -1.35 13.09 -16.86
CA VAL A 95 -0.24 13.74 -17.56
C VAL A 95 -0.36 13.47 -19.06
N ARG A 96 -0.57 12.20 -19.46
CA ARG A 96 -0.68 11.83 -20.87
C ARG A 96 -1.91 12.43 -21.57
N SER A 97 -3.04 12.53 -20.88
CA SER A 97 -4.29 13.11 -21.41
C SER A 97 -4.31 14.64 -21.40
N GLY A 98 -3.39 15.29 -20.67
CA GLY A 98 -3.38 16.74 -20.48
C GLY A 98 -4.30 17.25 -19.37
N ASP A 99 -5.13 16.39 -18.78
CA ASP A 99 -6.01 16.71 -17.64
C ASP A 99 -5.25 17.23 -16.42
N ILE A 100 -3.96 16.92 -16.32
CA ILE A 100 -3.06 17.45 -15.29
C ILE A 100 -3.05 18.99 -15.24
N ALA A 101 -3.26 19.67 -16.37
CA ALA A 101 -3.33 21.13 -16.41
C ALA A 101 -4.49 21.66 -15.55
N VAL A 102 -5.65 20.98 -15.58
CA VAL A 102 -6.82 21.35 -14.76
C VAL A 102 -6.54 21.11 -13.28
N ASP A 103 -5.82 20.04 -12.95
CA ASP A 103 -5.48 19.75 -11.55
C ASP A 103 -4.49 20.78 -10.98
N LEU A 104 -3.54 21.26 -11.78
CA LEU A 104 -2.58 22.30 -11.39
C LEU A 104 -3.22 23.69 -11.24
N LEU A 105 -4.34 23.96 -11.93
CA LEU A 105 -5.10 25.20 -11.77
C LEU A 105 -5.88 25.26 -10.44
N ARG A 106 -6.09 24.12 -9.76
CA ARG A 106 -6.80 24.09 -8.49
C ARG A 106 -5.95 24.76 -7.40
N PRO A 107 -6.55 25.56 -6.49
CA PRO A 107 -5.84 26.19 -5.38
C PRO A 107 -5.58 25.19 -4.23
N ALA A 108 -5.11 23.98 -4.57
CA ALA A 108 -4.75 22.92 -3.64
C ALA A 108 -3.52 22.20 -4.17
N SER A 109 -2.63 21.79 -3.27
CA SER A 109 -1.42 21.08 -3.67
C SER A 109 -1.78 19.71 -4.26
N LEU A 110 -1.37 19.48 -5.51
CA LEU A 110 -1.55 18.22 -6.23
C LEU A 110 -1.04 17.02 -5.41
N GLN A 111 0.13 17.14 -4.78
CA GLN A 111 0.72 16.06 -4.00
C GLN A 111 -0.15 15.66 -2.81
N VAL A 112 -0.61 16.61 -1.99
CA VAL A 112 -1.44 16.31 -0.81
C VAL A 112 -2.83 15.82 -1.23
N TRP A 113 -3.37 16.33 -2.33
CA TRP A 113 -4.62 15.81 -2.92
C TRP A 113 -4.47 14.34 -3.30
N THR A 114 -3.41 14.01 -4.02
CA THR A 114 -3.13 12.64 -4.49
C THR A 114 -2.85 11.71 -3.31
N LEU A 115 -2.10 12.17 -2.31
CA LEU A 115 -1.84 11.43 -1.07
C LEU A 115 -3.15 11.14 -0.32
N ALA A 116 -4.04 12.13 -0.20
CA ALA A 116 -5.33 11.95 0.47
C ALA A 116 -6.18 10.87 -0.23
N ASP A 117 -6.27 10.91 -1.56
CA ASP A 117 -7.00 9.90 -2.33
C ASP A 117 -6.38 8.49 -2.17
N ASP A 118 -5.04 8.40 -2.24
CA ASP A 118 -4.31 7.14 -2.08
C ASP A 118 -4.43 6.57 -0.64
N LEU A 119 -4.46 7.41 0.39
CA LEU A 119 -4.72 6.98 1.77
C LEU A 119 -6.13 6.41 1.92
N GLY A 120 -7.13 7.01 1.25
CA GLY A 120 -8.49 6.48 1.20
C GLY A 120 -8.55 5.08 0.59
N ARG A 121 -7.86 4.90 -0.55
CA ARG A 121 -7.68 3.59 -1.21
C ARG A 121 -6.97 2.59 -0.30
N ALA A 122 -5.84 2.99 0.29
CA ALA A 122 -5.02 2.14 1.13
C ALA A 122 -5.81 1.65 2.36
N GLY A 123 -6.58 2.54 2.99
CA GLY A 123 -7.48 2.18 4.09
C GLY A 123 -8.55 1.17 3.67
N TYR A 124 -9.15 1.33 2.48
CA TYR A 124 -10.12 0.37 1.97
C TYR A 124 -9.51 -1.02 1.72
N LEU A 125 -8.36 -1.08 1.06
CA LEU A 125 -7.67 -2.35 0.81
C LEU A 125 -7.12 -2.96 2.10
N MET A 126 -6.75 -2.15 3.09
CA MET A 126 -6.34 -2.66 4.40
C MET A 126 -7.49 -3.45 5.03
N LEU A 127 -8.71 -2.90 4.99
CA LEU A 127 -9.88 -3.59 5.55
C LEU A 127 -10.28 -4.82 4.74
N LEU A 128 -10.47 -4.70 3.43
CA LEU A 128 -11.06 -5.80 2.66
C LEU A 128 -10.06 -6.81 2.12
N ARG A 129 -8.79 -6.41 1.96
CA ARG A 129 -7.76 -7.25 1.35
C ARG A 129 -6.71 -7.73 2.35
N SER A 130 -6.37 -6.92 3.36
CA SER A 130 -5.35 -7.29 4.34
C SER A 130 -5.91 -8.10 5.51
N LEU A 131 -7.13 -7.83 5.96
CA LEU A 131 -7.73 -8.59 7.07
C LEU A 131 -7.92 -10.09 6.77
N PRO A 132 -8.47 -10.52 5.62
CA PRO A 132 -8.72 -11.95 5.39
C PRO A 132 -7.47 -12.84 5.48
N PRO A 133 -6.34 -12.55 4.80
CA PRO A 133 -5.15 -13.39 4.94
C PRO A 133 -4.58 -13.37 6.36
N THR A 134 -4.61 -12.24 7.07
CA THR A 134 -4.14 -12.18 8.46
C THR A 134 -5.01 -13.03 9.40
N VAL A 135 -6.33 -12.97 9.26
CA VAL A 135 -7.26 -13.79 10.06
C VAL A 135 -7.06 -15.28 9.77
N VAL A 136 -6.96 -15.65 8.49
CA VAL A 136 -6.73 -17.05 8.11
C VAL A 136 -5.37 -17.54 8.62
N GLY A 137 -4.32 -16.72 8.52
CA GLY A 137 -3.01 -17.02 9.09
C GLY A 137 -3.07 -17.23 10.61
N ALA A 138 -3.80 -16.37 11.32
CA ALA A 138 -3.96 -16.46 12.78
C ALA A 138 -4.66 -17.75 13.19
N VAL A 139 -5.72 -18.13 12.48
CA VAL A 139 -6.50 -19.35 12.77
C VAL A 139 -5.73 -20.62 12.42
N LEU A 140 -5.04 -20.65 11.28
CA LEU A 140 -4.38 -21.88 10.79
C LEU A 140 -3.01 -22.12 11.41
N PHE A 141 -2.25 -21.06 11.71
CA PHE A 141 -0.85 -21.16 12.10
C PHE A 141 -0.52 -20.54 13.46
N GLY A 142 -1.49 -19.89 14.12
CA GLY A 142 -1.25 -19.24 15.42
C GLY A 142 -0.23 -18.11 15.32
N LEU A 143 -0.58 -17.03 14.60
CA LEU A 143 0.32 -15.89 14.45
C LEU A 143 0.67 -15.27 15.81
N VAL A 144 1.93 -14.88 15.95
CA VAL A 144 2.44 -14.21 17.15
C VAL A 144 1.85 -12.81 17.22
N MET A 145 1.12 -12.53 18.31
CA MET A 145 0.56 -11.21 18.58
C MET A 145 1.37 -10.54 19.69
N PRO A 146 1.65 -9.22 19.58
CA PRO A 146 2.24 -8.48 20.69
C PRO A 146 1.29 -8.44 21.88
N ASP A 147 1.82 -8.73 23.07
CA ASP A 147 1.10 -8.58 24.35
C ASP A 147 0.99 -7.13 24.80
N ASP A 148 1.92 -6.29 24.35
CA ASP A 148 2.05 -4.90 24.78
C ASP A 148 1.32 -3.92 23.84
N PRO A 149 0.42 -3.05 24.36
CA PRO A 149 -0.25 -2.02 23.57
C PRO A 149 0.70 -1.01 22.90
N ALA A 150 1.86 -0.71 23.50
CA ALA A 150 2.80 0.25 22.90
C ALA A 150 3.42 -0.31 21.61
N THR A 151 3.65 -1.62 21.56
CA THR A 151 4.10 -2.33 20.35
C THR A 151 3.08 -2.23 19.22
N TRP A 152 1.78 -2.37 19.53
CA TRP A 152 0.71 -2.16 18.55
C TRP A 152 0.66 -0.71 18.02
N ALA A 153 0.88 0.27 18.90
CA ALA A 153 0.96 1.68 18.49
C ALA A 153 2.17 1.93 17.58
N ALA A 154 3.34 1.43 17.95
CA ALA A 154 4.57 1.54 17.14
C ALA A 154 4.43 0.86 15.78
N PHE A 155 3.79 -0.32 15.73
CA PHE A 155 3.48 -1.02 14.49
C PHE A 155 2.54 -0.21 13.60
N THR A 156 1.48 0.36 14.18
CA THR A 156 0.51 1.18 13.44
C THR A 156 1.17 2.43 12.86
N VAL A 157 2.01 3.12 13.64
CA VAL A 157 2.76 4.29 13.15
C VAL A 157 3.73 3.90 12.05
N SER A 158 4.49 2.81 12.24
CA SER A 158 5.43 2.30 11.24
C SER A 158 4.72 1.93 9.94
N PHE A 159 3.55 1.29 10.01
CA PHE A 159 2.75 0.94 8.85
C PHE A 159 2.25 2.17 8.11
N LEU A 160 1.74 3.19 8.83
CA LEU A 160 1.30 4.45 8.21
C LEU A 160 2.47 5.15 7.50
N LEU A 161 3.64 5.20 8.12
CA LEU A 161 4.85 5.73 7.49
C LEU A 161 5.24 4.93 6.25
N ALA A 162 5.19 3.60 6.31
CA ALA A 162 5.47 2.74 5.16
C ALA A 162 4.50 2.99 3.99
N VAL A 163 3.21 3.23 4.26
CA VAL A 163 2.23 3.61 3.23
C VAL A 163 2.59 4.95 2.60
N VAL A 164 3.02 5.95 3.40
CA VAL A 164 3.45 7.26 2.90
C VAL A 164 4.73 7.15 2.07
N VAL A 165 5.69 6.33 2.49
CA VAL A 165 6.93 6.07 1.74
C VAL A 165 6.62 5.38 0.41
N SER A 166 5.77 4.34 0.43
CA SER A 166 5.28 3.68 -0.79
C SER A 166 4.60 4.68 -1.73
N PHE A 167 3.73 5.54 -1.20
CA PHE A 167 3.12 6.62 -1.99
C PHE A 167 4.19 7.51 -2.60
N GLY A 168 5.16 7.99 -1.81
CA GLY A 168 6.23 8.86 -2.29
C GLY A 168 7.01 8.22 -3.45
N TRP A 169 7.40 6.96 -3.29
CA TRP A 169 8.09 6.21 -4.34
C TRP A 169 7.25 6.09 -5.62
N ARG A 170 6.00 5.62 -5.50
CA ARG A 170 5.10 5.48 -6.66
C ARG A 170 4.80 6.85 -7.29
N TYR A 171 4.75 7.92 -6.50
CA TYR A 171 4.45 9.28 -6.96
C TYR A 171 5.63 9.86 -7.76
N LEU A 172 6.87 9.62 -7.33
CA LEU A 172 8.07 9.96 -8.09
C LEU A 172 8.09 9.23 -9.45
N ILE A 173 7.75 7.94 -9.45
CA ILE A 173 7.60 7.17 -10.69
C ILE A 173 6.49 7.75 -11.55
N ALA A 174 5.35 8.14 -10.98
CA ALA A 174 4.27 8.74 -11.78
C ALA A 174 4.66 10.10 -12.38
N LEU A 175 5.41 10.94 -11.65
CA LEU A 175 5.87 12.24 -12.16
C LEU A 175 6.87 12.14 -13.32
N SER A 176 7.65 11.07 -13.39
CA SER A 176 8.56 10.85 -14.51
C SER A 176 7.86 10.80 -15.88
N SER A 177 6.55 10.48 -15.90
CA SER A 177 5.73 10.49 -17.13
C SER A 177 5.65 11.86 -17.79
N CYS A 178 5.98 12.95 -17.09
CA CYS A 178 6.10 14.28 -17.69
C CYS A 178 7.25 14.37 -18.72
N TRP A 179 8.24 13.47 -18.64
CA TRP A 179 9.41 13.46 -19.54
C TRP A 179 9.50 12.22 -20.42
N ILE A 180 8.69 11.19 -20.16
CA ILE A 180 8.80 9.87 -20.80
C ILE A 180 7.48 9.49 -21.44
N LEU A 181 7.54 9.04 -22.70
CA LEU A 181 6.38 8.64 -23.50
C LEU A 181 5.75 7.31 -23.05
N ASP A 182 6.54 6.41 -22.43
CA ASP A 182 6.08 5.10 -21.97
C ASP A 182 6.24 4.91 -20.45
N GLU A 183 5.10 4.97 -19.75
CA GLU A 183 4.97 4.74 -18.31
C GLU A 183 5.18 3.27 -17.92
N ARG A 184 4.96 2.32 -18.85
CA ARG A 184 4.98 0.88 -18.55
C ARG A 184 6.38 0.37 -18.28
N GLY A 185 7.38 0.87 -19.03
CA GLY A 185 8.79 0.54 -18.82
C GLY A 185 9.26 0.93 -17.41
N MET A 186 8.84 2.10 -16.93
CA MET A 186 9.19 2.57 -15.59
C MET A 186 8.48 1.83 -14.46
N GLN A 187 7.22 1.46 -14.65
CA GLN A 187 6.52 0.59 -13.68
C GLN A 187 7.25 -0.75 -13.56
N SER A 188 7.64 -1.37 -14.68
CA SER A 188 8.40 -2.63 -14.66
C SER A 188 9.74 -2.51 -13.93
N LEU A 189 10.52 -1.45 -14.19
CA LEU A 189 11.78 -1.20 -13.49
C LEU A 189 11.56 -0.98 -11.99
N SER A 190 10.50 -0.28 -11.61
CA SER A 190 10.19 -0.04 -10.20
C SER A 190 9.87 -1.32 -9.44
N VAL A 191 9.14 -2.24 -10.07
CA VAL A 191 8.85 -3.55 -9.48
C VAL A 191 10.14 -4.33 -9.28
N VAL A 192 11.04 -4.34 -10.26
CA VAL A 192 12.35 -5.00 -10.14
C VAL A 192 13.16 -4.40 -8.98
N MET A 193 13.22 -3.07 -8.86
CA MET A 193 13.94 -2.43 -7.76
C MET A 193 13.36 -2.80 -6.40
N MET A 194 12.03 -2.74 -6.23
CA MET A 194 11.37 -3.13 -4.98
C MET A 194 11.64 -4.59 -4.61
N MET A 195 11.65 -5.49 -5.59
CA MET A 195 11.93 -6.91 -5.35
C MET A 195 13.40 -7.16 -5.03
N SER A 196 14.33 -6.43 -5.67
CA SER A 196 15.76 -6.54 -5.40
C SER A 196 16.18 -6.02 -4.02
N SER A 197 15.46 -5.03 -3.48
CA SER A 197 15.68 -4.54 -2.12
C SER A 197 15.11 -5.44 -1.02
N ALA A 198 14.32 -6.45 -1.40
CA ALA A 198 13.70 -7.40 -0.47
C ALA A 198 14.42 -8.77 -0.44
N ALA A 199 15.51 -8.93 -1.19
CA ALA A 199 16.38 -10.10 -1.24
C ALA A 199 17.72 -9.79 -0.56
#